data_AF-A0A6A2YNX8-F1
#
_entry.id   AF-A0A6A2YNX8-F1
#
_cell.length_a   1.000
_cell.length_b   1.000
_cell.length_c   1.000
_cell.angle_alpha   90.00
_cell.angle_beta   90.00
_cell.angle_gamma   90.00
#
_symmetry.space_group_name_H-M   'P 1'
#
loop_
_entity.id
_entity.type
_entity.pdbx_description
1 polymer ?
#
loop_
_entity_poly.entity_id
_entity_poly.type
_entity_poly.pdbx_seq_one_letter_code
_entity_poly.pdbx_strand_id
1 'polypeptide(L)'
;MNTIFAVLLLLIPVFVLLTWRERSPERVPPGSLELPLIGQSLGLLRAMRSNTAEEWLHKRIRNDSSSIVNQQVKSVEAILGDSCILELVGEDHKRVRDAFMSFLKPESWKQFIENMDEEVRNHLEMHWQGTSDGIATDEDPYIQHNLFSSIWDRKRTRREKLADDFRCMIEGMWSIPVDLPFMRYNRSLKSSARAQKLLKHLIDENREDLKLGASPRQDLITCLLSIRDEENEKVVSEKEIIHNVMLIMVAGYGTSSVLLTFLLHLFANDPAIYAVVLQEQEESKEQTWRTSVMGRPYQDEIHMESCPGNFETVPADLRWLQESRKRYRVWWISDSEGLADFLGYGHDTNG
;
A
#
# COMPACT_ATOMS: atom_id res chain seq x y z
N MET A 1 -26.81 49.39 17.30
CA MET A 1 -27.66 48.54 16.43
C MET A 1 -26.93 47.93 15.22
N ASN A 2 -25.63 48.19 15.00
CA ASN A 2 -24.94 47.78 13.77
C ASN A 2 -24.14 46.47 13.84
N THR A 3 -23.69 46.03 15.02
CA THR A 3 -22.82 44.84 15.15
C THR A 3 -23.60 43.53 14.98
N ILE A 4 -24.81 43.44 15.55
CA ILE A 4 -25.69 42.27 15.40
C ILE A 4 -26.12 42.08 13.94
N PHE A 5 -26.42 43.17 13.24
CA PHE A 5 -26.80 43.14 11.83
C PHE A 5 -25.63 42.70 10.92
N ALA A 6 -24.40 43.15 11.23
CA ALA A 6 -23.20 42.71 10.52
C ALA A 6 -22.89 41.22 10.75
N VAL A 7 -23.08 40.73 11.98
CA VAL A 7 -22.91 39.29 12.30
C VAL A 7 -23.97 38.45 11.57
N LEU A 8 -25.23 38.88 11.55
CA LEU A 8 -26.29 38.19 10.80
C LEU A 8 -26.01 38.18 9.29
N LEU A 9 -25.53 39.28 8.70
CA LEU A 9 -25.18 39.33 7.28
C LEU A 9 -24.01 38.40 6.90
N LEU A 10 -23.11 38.07 7.84
CA LEU A 10 -22.05 37.07 7.62
C LEU A 10 -22.54 35.64 7.85
N LEU A 11 -23.47 35.44 8.79
CA LEU A 11 -23.99 34.11 9.12
C LEU A 11 -25.06 33.64 8.13
N ILE A 12 -25.84 34.54 7.51
CA ILE A 12 -26.90 34.17 6.57
C ILE A 12 -26.33 33.47 5.32
N PRO A 13 -25.27 33.95 4.64
CA PRO A 13 -24.66 33.25 3.51
C PRO A 13 -24.07 31.89 3.92
N VAL A 14 -23.47 31.80 5.11
CA VAL A 14 -22.95 30.55 5.66
C VAL A 14 -24.09 29.58 5.97
N PHE A 15 -25.18 30.05 6.58
CA PHE A 15 -26.37 29.26 6.87
C PHE A 15 -27.06 28.81 5.58
N VAL A 16 -27.16 29.68 4.57
CA VAL A 16 -27.66 29.32 3.25
C VAL A 16 -26.73 28.29 2.62
N LEU A 17 -25.40 28.46 2.60
CA LEU A 17 -24.46 27.42 2.13
C LEU A 17 -24.58 26.10 2.90
N LEU A 18 -24.82 26.14 4.21
CA LEU A 18 -24.99 24.94 5.04
C LEU A 18 -26.35 24.24 4.81
N THR A 19 -27.37 24.99 4.37
CA THR A 19 -28.75 24.48 4.16
C THR A 19 -29.12 24.33 2.70
N TRP A 20 -28.31 24.86 1.77
CA TRP A 20 -28.49 24.76 0.33
C TRP A 20 -28.12 23.36 -0.10
N ARG A 21 -29.11 22.49 0.03
CA ARG A 21 -29.09 21.12 -0.46
C ARG A 21 -29.42 21.17 -1.94
N GLU A 22 -28.42 20.99 -2.80
CA GLU A 22 -28.67 20.69 -4.20
C GLU A 22 -29.62 19.49 -4.29
N ARG A 23 -30.71 19.65 -5.05
CA ARG A 23 -31.62 18.54 -5.35
C ARG A 23 -30.81 17.53 -6.16
N SER A 24 -30.50 16.39 -5.56
CA SER A 24 -29.78 15.32 -6.24
C SER A 24 -30.60 14.81 -7.43
N PRO A 25 -29.97 14.60 -8.60
CA PRO A 25 -30.63 14.06 -9.78
C PRO A 25 -31.22 12.67 -9.50
N GLU A 26 -32.27 12.32 -10.23
CA GLU A 26 -33.29 11.32 -9.89
C GLU A 26 -32.84 9.84 -9.92
N ARG A 27 -31.54 9.54 -9.87
CA ARG A 27 -31.00 8.16 -9.89
C ARG A 27 -29.70 8.02 -9.09
N VAL A 28 -29.67 8.47 -7.85
CA VAL A 28 -28.56 8.17 -6.92
C VAL A 28 -28.96 7.05 -5.96
N PRO A 29 -28.04 6.15 -5.59
CA PRO A 29 -28.28 5.17 -4.53
C PRO A 29 -28.77 5.91 -3.29
N PRO A 30 -29.80 5.41 -2.57
CA PRO A 30 -30.31 6.16 -1.44
C PRO A 30 -29.23 6.22 -0.35
N GLY A 31 -29.02 7.39 0.25
CA GLY A 31 -27.93 7.62 1.19
C GLY A 31 -28.06 8.96 1.88
N SER A 32 -27.48 9.08 3.08
CA SER A 32 -27.40 10.37 3.78
C SER A 32 -26.08 11.05 3.43
N LEU A 33 -26.16 12.28 2.91
CA LEU A 33 -24.98 13.12 2.65
C LEU A 33 -24.47 13.82 3.93
N GLU A 34 -25.17 13.66 5.06
CA GLU A 34 -24.86 14.26 6.37
C GLU A 34 -24.42 15.74 6.30
N LEU A 35 -23.34 16.12 6.99
CA LEU A 35 -22.87 17.50 7.06
C LEU A 35 -22.24 17.93 5.72
N PRO A 36 -22.50 19.16 5.24
CA PRO A 36 -21.80 19.68 4.07
C PRO A 36 -20.28 19.68 4.28
N LEU A 37 -19.53 19.39 3.20
CA LEU A 37 -18.06 19.16 3.15
C LEU A 37 -17.51 17.95 3.91
N ILE A 38 -17.96 17.67 5.14
CA ILE A 38 -17.40 16.58 5.97
C ILE A 38 -18.08 15.24 5.64
N GLY A 39 -19.37 15.30 5.30
CA GLY A 39 -20.22 14.14 5.07
C GLY A 39 -20.10 13.15 6.23
N GLN A 40 -19.90 11.88 5.89
CA GLN A 40 -19.75 10.79 6.85
C GLN A 40 -18.31 10.49 7.25
N SER A 41 -17.34 11.32 6.83
CA SER A 41 -15.89 11.05 6.99
C SER A 41 -15.49 10.84 8.45
N LEU A 42 -16.04 11.63 9.38
CA LEU A 42 -15.78 11.47 10.83
C LEU A 42 -16.37 10.17 11.38
N GLY A 43 -17.51 9.73 10.85
CA GLY A 43 -18.15 8.46 11.20
C GLY A 43 -17.29 7.27 10.77
N LEU A 44 -16.79 7.31 9.53
CA LEU A 44 -15.87 6.29 9.01
C LEU A 44 -14.56 6.27 9.79
N LEU A 45 -13.93 7.43 10.04
CA LEU A 45 -12.69 7.51 10.81
C LEU A 45 -12.85 6.99 12.24
N ARG A 46 -14.01 7.23 12.88
CA ARG A 46 -14.32 6.65 14.19
C ARG A 46 -14.45 5.13 14.09
N ALA A 47 -15.15 4.62 13.08
CA ALA A 47 -15.30 3.19 12.86
C ALA A 47 -13.95 2.50 12.60
N MET A 48 -13.07 3.10 11.80
CA MET A 48 -11.70 2.60 11.59
C MET A 48 -10.90 2.56 12.89
N ARG A 49 -10.93 3.62 13.70
CA ARG A 49 -10.24 3.65 15.01
C ARG A 49 -10.78 2.63 16.01
N SER A 50 -12.07 2.35 15.95
CA SER A 50 -12.72 1.34 16.79
C SER A 50 -12.73 -0.06 16.15
N ASN A 51 -12.05 -0.24 15.01
CA ASN A 51 -11.97 -1.51 14.29
C ASN A 51 -13.36 -2.11 13.95
N THR A 52 -14.30 -1.25 13.56
CA THR A 52 -15.69 -1.56 13.18
C THR A 52 -16.03 -1.00 11.79
N ALA A 53 -15.01 -0.69 10.97
CA ALA A 53 -15.18 -0.11 9.64
C ALA A 53 -15.95 -1.02 8.69
N GLU A 54 -15.73 -2.34 8.75
CA GLU A 54 -16.45 -3.31 7.94
C GLU A 54 -17.96 -3.30 8.26
N GLU A 55 -18.33 -3.40 9.53
CA GLU A 55 -19.73 -3.28 9.96
C GLU A 55 -20.33 -1.92 9.56
N TRP A 56 -19.52 -0.87 9.58
CA TRP A 56 -19.92 0.48 9.19
C TRP A 56 -20.20 0.56 7.68
N LEU A 57 -19.39 -0.12 6.86
CA LEU A 57 -19.54 -0.22 5.40
C LEU A 57 -20.70 -1.13 5.01
N HIS A 58 -20.79 -2.34 5.56
CA HIS A 58 -21.89 -3.29 5.28
C HIS A 58 -23.27 -2.72 5.55
N LYS A 59 -23.41 -1.88 6.58
CA LYS A 59 -24.68 -1.19 6.87
C LYS A 59 -25.09 -0.17 5.80
N ARG A 60 -24.18 0.21 4.90
CA ARG A 60 -24.34 1.32 3.93
C ARG A 60 -24.23 0.88 2.48
N ILE A 61 -23.44 -0.15 2.19
CA ILE A 61 -23.38 -0.79 0.89
C ILE A 61 -24.66 -1.63 0.74
N ARG A 62 -25.58 -1.17 -0.11
CA ARG A 62 -26.63 -2.05 -0.64
C ARG A 62 -26.03 -2.96 -1.70
N ASN A 63 -26.69 -4.08 -2.01
CA ASN A 63 -26.31 -5.10 -3.01
C ASN A 63 -26.05 -4.59 -4.45
N ASP A 64 -25.91 -3.29 -4.69
CA ASP A 64 -25.53 -2.68 -5.96
C ASP A 64 -24.06 -2.20 -5.90
N SER A 65 -23.14 -3.18 -5.76
CA SER A 65 -21.68 -2.97 -5.74
C SER A 65 -21.13 -2.48 -7.09
N SER A 66 -21.93 -2.57 -8.16
CA SER A 66 -21.56 -2.21 -9.53
C SER A 66 -21.25 -0.72 -9.75
N SER A 67 -21.56 0.14 -8.78
CA SER A 67 -21.45 1.60 -8.90
C SER A 67 -20.29 2.22 -8.12
N ILE A 68 -19.46 1.41 -7.44
CA ILE A 68 -18.32 1.90 -6.66
C ILE A 68 -17.05 1.79 -7.49
N VAL A 69 -16.43 2.93 -7.76
CA VAL A 69 -15.14 3.00 -8.44
C VAL A 69 -14.05 3.18 -7.38
N ASN A 70 -12.93 2.49 -7.54
CA ASN A 70 -11.72 2.79 -6.76
C ASN A 70 -11.23 4.17 -7.14
N GLN A 71 -11.53 5.15 -6.29
CA GLN A 71 -11.05 6.51 -6.41
C GLN A 71 -10.37 6.89 -5.12
N GLN A 72 -9.07 7.17 -5.20
CA GLN A 72 -8.30 7.60 -4.05
C GLN A 72 -8.68 9.02 -3.64
N VAL A 73 -8.33 9.38 -2.41
CA VAL A 73 -8.47 10.77 -1.95
C VAL A 73 -7.49 11.64 -2.73
N LYS A 74 -7.92 12.86 -3.10
CA LYS A 74 -7.09 13.80 -3.89
C LYS A 74 -5.71 14.09 -3.29
N SER A 75 -5.54 13.92 -1.98
CA SER A 75 -4.23 14.04 -1.33
C SER A 75 -3.25 12.94 -1.73
N VAL A 76 -3.72 11.70 -1.92
CA VAL A 76 -2.94 10.56 -2.40
C VAL A 76 -2.49 10.82 -3.83
N GLU A 77 -3.43 11.17 -4.72
CA GLU A 77 -3.16 11.53 -6.11
C GLU A 77 -2.12 12.67 -6.21
N ALA A 78 -2.29 13.75 -5.43
CA ALA A 78 -1.38 14.90 -5.47
C ALA A 78 0.03 14.60 -4.93
N ILE A 79 0.18 13.65 -4.01
CA ILE A 79 1.47 13.32 -3.38
C ILE A 79 2.19 12.20 -4.13
N LEU A 80 1.50 11.16 -4.57
CA LEU A 80 2.08 10.03 -5.29
C LEU A 80 2.15 10.25 -6.80
N GLY A 81 1.21 11.04 -7.33
CA GLY A 81 1.05 11.34 -8.75
C GLY A 81 -0.09 10.56 -9.39
N ASP A 82 -0.67 11.19 -10.42
CA ASP A 82 -1.80 10.74 -11.27
C ASP A 82 -1.46 9.62 -12.26
N SER A 83 -0.30 8.97 -12.13
CA SER A 83 0.14 7.90 -13.06
C SER A 83 0.72 6.69 -12.33
N CYS A 84 0.40 6.55 -11.05
CA CYS A 84 0.66 5.32 -10.31
C CYS A 84 -0.50 4.34 -10.51
N ILE A 85 -0.23 3.05 -10.32
CA ILE A 85 -1.22 1.96 -10.47
C ILE A 85 -2.46 2.12 -9.57
N LEU A 86 -2.42 2.95 -8.51
CA LEU A 86 -3.61 3.27 -7.72
C LEU A 86 -4.61 4.18 -8.45
N GLU A 87 -4.14 5.01 -9.38
CA GLU A 87 -4.95 6.01 -10.12
C GLU A 87 -5.28 5.56 -11.54
N LEU A 88 -4.44 4.70 -12.13
CA LEU A 88 -4.66 4.19 -13.49
C LEU A 88 -5.89 3.27 -13.52
N VAL A 89 -6.60 3.28 -14.65
CA VAL A 89 -7.79 2.44 -14.88
C VAL A 89 -7.68 1.72 -16.23
N GLY A 90 -8.43 0.62 -16.39
CA GLY A 90 -8.53 -0.11 -17.65
C GLY A 90 -7.18 -0.64 -18.18
N GLU A 91 -6.94 -0.43 -19.48
CA GLU A 91 -5.74 -0.94 -20.16
C GLU A 91 -4.44 -0.31 -19.64
N ASP A 92 -4.45 0.95 -19.20
CA ASP A 92 -3.26 1.59 -18.63
C ASP A 92 -2.87 0.94 -17.28
N HIS A 93 -3.86 0.65 -16.43
CA HIS A 93 -3.63 -0.09 -15.20
C HIS A 93 -3.06 -1.48 -15.50
N LYS A 94 -3.66 -2.20 -16.45
CA LYS A 94 -3.22 -3.55 -16.83
C LYS A 94 -1.78 -3.54 -17.35
N ARG A 95 -1.46 -2.63 -18.28
CA ARG A 95 -0.11 -2.46 -18.85
C ARG A 95 0.95 -2.21 -17.77
N VAL A 96 0.70 -1.26 -16.87
CA VAL A 96 1.64 -0.95 -15.78
C VAL A 96 1.73 -2.10 -14.79
N ARG A 97 0.61 -2.72 -14.43
CA ARG A 97 0.57 -3.90 -13.55
C ARG A 97 1.40 -5.06 -14.11
N ASP A 98 1.24 -5.38 -15.39
CA ASP A 98 1.97 -6.47 -16.04
C ASP A 98 3.49 -6.21 -16.05
N ALA A 99 3.88 -4.95 -16.25
CA ALA A 99 5.27 -4.53 -16.14
C ALA A 99 5.82 -4.75 -14.71
N PHE A 100 5.06 -4.41 -13.67
CA PHE A 100 5.41 -4.69 -12.28
C PHE A 100 5.50 -6.19 -11.97
N MET A 101 4.54 -6.97 -12.46
CA MET A 101 4.53 -8.41 -12.26
C MET A 101 5.75 -9.09 -12.90
N SER A 102 6.30 -8.51 -13.98
CA SER A 102 7.54 -9.01 -14.59
C SER A 102 8.77 -8.87 -13.68
N PHE A 103 8.76 -7.90 -12.78
CA PHE A 103 9.81 -7.62 -11.80
C PHE A 103 9.65 -8.48 -10.54
N LEU A 104 8.42 -8.76 -10.13
CA LEU A 104 8.10 -9.61 -8.98
C LEU A 104 8.25 -11.12 -9.27
N LYS A 105 8.64 -11.49 -10.50
CA LYS A 105 8.90 -12.89 -10.83
C LYS A 105 10.06 -13.45 -10.00
N PRO A 106 9.98 -14.73 -9.59
CA PRO A 106 11.00 -15.36 -8.75
C PRO A 106 12.44 -15.20 -9.26
N GLU A 107 12.66 -15.22 -10.58
CA GLU A 107 13.98 -15.09 -11.20
C GLU A 107 14.59 -13.70 -11.01
N SER A 108 13.76 -12.66 -10.97
CA SER A 108 14.20 -11.28 -10.74
C SER A 108 14.34 -10.98 -9.25
N TRP A 109 13.54 -11.64 -8.39
CA TRP A 109 13.52 -11.38 -6.95
C TRP A 109 14.75 -11.88 -6.19
N LYS A 110 15.42 -12.92 -6.70
CA LYS A 110 16.60 -13.54 -6.07
C LYS A 110 17.68 -12.54 -5.62
N GLN A 111 17.98 -11.54 -6.45
CA GLN A 111 19.02 -10.55 -6.15
C GLN A 111 18.60 -9.55 -5.07
N PHE A 112 17.30 -9.34 -4.88
CA PHE A 112 16.78 -8.45 -3.83
C PHE A 112 16.77 -9.12 -2.48
N ILE A 113 16.51 -10.43 -2.42
CA ILE A 113 16.52 -11.19 -1.16
C ILE A 113 17.90 -11.09 -0.50
N GLU A 114 18.99 -11.21 -1.27
CA GLU A 114 20.36 -11.09 -0.73
C GLU A 114 20.61 -9.69 -0.12
N ASN A 115 20.18 -8.63 -0.80
CA ASN A 115 20.31 -7.25 -0.29
C ASN A 115 19.41 -7.00 0.94
N MET A 116 18.20 -7.54 0.93
CA MET A 116 17.25 -7.43 2.03
C MET A 116 17.77 -8.12 3.29
N ASP A 117 18.30 -9.33 3.14
CA ASP A 117 18.93 -10.09 4.22
C ASP A 117 20.16 -9.36 4.79
N GLU A 118 20.97 -8.74 3.94
CA GLU A 118 22.08 -7.88 4.39
C GLU A 118 21.58 -6.68 5.22
N GLU A 119 20.56 -5.96 4.77
CA GLU A 119 20.03 -4.80 5.51
C GLU A 119 19.39 -5.22 6.84
N VAL A 120 18.66 -6.34 6.88
CA VAL A 120 18.08 -6.89 8.11
C VAL A 120 19.19 -7.29 9.09
N ARG A 121 20.22 -8.01 8.64
CA ARG A 121 21.35 -8.40 9.48
C ARG A 121 22.06 -7.18 10.05
N ASN A 122 22.38 -6.20 9.21
CA ASN A 122 22.99 -4.94 9.62
C ASN A 122 22.16 -4.22 10.70
N HIS A 123 20.84 -4.19 10.54
CA HIS A 123 19.95 -3.59 11.55
C HIS A 123 19.96 -4.37 12.87
N LEU A 124 19.88 -5.70 12.83
CA LEU A 124 19.93 -6.54 14.02
C LEU A 124 21.27 -6.38 14.76
N GLU A 125 22.38 -6.32 14.04
CA GLU A 125 23.71 -6.11 14.63
C GLU A 125 23.83 -4.73 15.28
N MET A 126 23.36 -3.67 14.61
CA MET A 126 23.49 -2.29 15.10
C MET A 126 22.53 -1.96 16.26
N HIS A 127 21.33 -2.52 16.27
CA HIS A 127 20.25 -2.08 17.16
C HIS A 127 19.81 -3.13 18.19
N TRP A 128 20.10 -4.42 17.98
CA TRP A 128 19.59 -5.51 18.83
C TRP A 128 20.69 -6.23 19.63
N GLN A 129 21.97 -6.14 19.25
CA GLN A 129 23.05 -6.72 20.05
C GLN A 129 23.28 -5.94 21.35
N GLY A 130 23.07 -6.60 22.50
CA GLY A 130 23.36 -6.05 23.84
C GLY A 130 22.17 -5.41 24.56
N THR A 131 20.97 -5.39 23.96
CA THR A 131 19.76 -4.87 24.60
C THR A 131 19.15 -5.95 25.50
N SER A 132 19.50 -5.94 26.79
CA SER A 132 19.04 -6.92 27.80
C SER A 132 17.62 -6.67 28.31
N ASP A 133 17.08 -5.46 28.11
CA ASP A 133 15.73 -5.11 28.52
C ASP A 133 14.82 -5.07 27.29
N GLY A 134 13.97 -6.09 27.18
CA GLY A 134 12.91 -6.15 26.20
C GLY A 134 12.09 -4.86 26.27
N ILE A 135 12.20 -4.03 25.25
CA ILE A 135 11.27 -3.94 24.14
C ILE A 135 12.02 -3.10 23.09
N ALA A 136 12.30 -3.65 21.91
CA ALA A 136 12.64 -2.85 20.74
C ALA A 136 11.37 -2.05 20.36
N THR A 137 11.07 -1.00 21.12
CA THR A 137 9.80 -0.24 21.03
C THR A 137 9.89 0.87 20.02
N ASP A 138 11.10 1.34 19.76
CA ASP A 138 11.38 2.15 18.61
C ASP A 138 11.75 1.19 17.48
N GLU A 139 10.73 0.63 16.82
CA GLU A 139 10.91 0.18 15.44
C GLU A 139 11.57 1.34 14.71
N ASP A 140 12.84 1.19 14.35
CA ASP A 140 13.51 2.24 13.60
C ASP A 140 12.77 2.36 12.26
N PRO A 141 12.00 3.44 12.00
CA PRO A 141 11.28 3.59 10.75
C PRO A 141 12.23 3.57 9.53
N TYR A 142 13.52 3.79 9.77
CA TYR A 142 14.55 3.72 8.75
C TYR A 142 14.82 2.28 8.26
N ILE A 143 14.53 1.21 9.02
CA ILE A 143 14.74 -0.17 8.52
C ILE A 143 13.83 -0.48 7.33
N GLN A 144 12.53 -0.21 7.45
CA GLN A 144 11.56 -0.48 6.40
C GLN A 144 11.86 0.41 5.18
N HIS A 145 12.11 1.70 5.44
CA HIS A 145 12.52 2.61 4.39
C HIS A 145 13.76 2.09 3.65
N ASN A 146 14.82 1.68 4.36
CA ASN A 146 16.06 1.18 3.75
C ASN A 146 15.86 -0.14 3.00
N LEU A 147 15.09 -1.06 3.58
CA LEU A 147 14.77 -2.36 2.99
C LEU A 147 14.08 -2.17 1.63
N PHE A 148 12.99 -1.41 1.61
CA PHE A 148 12.27 -1.14 0.38
C PHE A 148 13.10 -0.31 -0.57
N SER A 149 13.83 0.69 -0.08
CA SER A 149 14.63 1.55 -0.96
C SER A 149 15.85 0.89 -1.60
N SER A 150 16.32 -0.22 -1.04
CA SER A 150 17.33 -1.07 -1.69
C SER A 150 16.86 -1.67 -3.03
N ILE A 151 15.54 -1.72 -3.27
CA ILE A 151 14.93 -2.33 -4.47
C ILE A 151 15.18 -1.48 -5.74
N TRP A 152 15.26 -0.15 -5.61
CA TRP A 152 15.49 0.76 -6.75
C TRP A 152 16.76 1.58 -6.63
N ASP A 153 17.38 1.68 -5.45
CA ASP A 153 18.63 2.40 -5.25
C ASP A 153 19.60 1.59 -4.38
N ARG A 154 20.81 1.33 -4.88
CA ARG A 154 21.82 0.59 -4.10
C ARG A 154 22.64 1.51 -3.17
N LYS A 155 22.61 2.82 -3.36
CA LYS A 155 23.42 3.78 -2.59
C LYS A 155 22.70 4.20 -1.28
N ARG A 156 23.06 3.56 -0.16
CA ARG A 156 22.46 3.82 1.17
C ARG A 156 22.41 5.30 1.57
N THR A 157 23.50 6.04 1.35
CA THR A 157 23.58 7.48 1.70
C THR A 157 22.57 8.36 0.97
N ARG A 158 22.10 7.95 -0.21
CA ARG A 158 21.05 8.65 -0.97
C ARG A 158 19.67 8.26 -0.43
N ARG A 159 19.47 7.00 -0.07
CA ARG A 159 18.23 6.50 0.56
C ARG A 159 17.96 7.19 1.89
N GLU A 160 18.97 7.31 2.74
CA GLU A 160 18.85 7.98 4.04
C GLU A 160 18.40 9.44 3.90
N LYS A 161 18.90 10.17 2.90
CA LYS A 161 18.45 11.54 2.59
C LYS A 161 16.99 11.63 2.18
N LEU A 162 16.44 10.55 1.61
CA LEU A 162 15.09 10.51 1.09
C LEU A 162 14.08 10.08 2.16
N ALA A 163 14.53 9.44 3.24
CA ALA A 163 13.69 8.92 4.32
C ALA A 163 12.82 10.02 4.96
N ASP A 164 13.40 11.19 5.25
CA ASP A 164 12.66 12.32 5.82
C ASP A 164 11.60 12.87 4.84
N ASP A 165 11.90 12.84 3.54
CA ASP A 165 10.94 13.25 2.51
C ASP A 165 9.76 12.28 2.43
N PHE A 166 9.98 10.96 2.54
CA PHE A 166 8.86 10.01 2.56
C PHE A 166 8.04 10.07 3.81
N ARG A 167 8.66 10.17 4.99
CA ARG A 167 7.91 10.35 6.23
C ARG A 167 6.96 11.53 6.11
N CYS A 168 7.48 12.66 5.62
CA CYS A 168 6.71 13.86 5.36
C CYS A 168 5.58 13.64 4.33
N MET A 169 5.84 12.88 3.26
CA MET A 169 4.82 12.51 2.28
C MET A 169 3.68 11.69 2.89
N ILE A 170 4.01 10.63 3.65
CA ILE A 170 3.04 9.73 4.30
C ILE A 170 2.16 10.51 5.29
N GLU A 171 2.75 11.42 6.07
CA GLU A 171 2.02 12.29 6.99
C GLU A 171 1.00 13.20 6.29
N GLY A 172 1.31 13.64 5.07
CA GLY A 172 0.43 14.50 4.28
C GLY A 172 -0.65 13.76 3.51
N MET A 173 -0.42 12.49 3.16
CA MET A 173 -1.34 11.65 2.37
C MET A 173 -2.69 11.49 3.06
N TRP A 174 -2.69 11.35 4.38
CA TRP A 174 -3.88 11.22 5.22
C TRP A 174 -4.31 12.53 5.90
N SER A 175 -3.76 13.66 5.48
CA SER A 175 -4.06 14.97 6.05
C SER A 175 -5.18 15.70 5.30
N ILE A 176 -5.68 16.78 5.89
CA ILE A 176 -6.66 17.65 5.21
C ILE A 176 -5.95 18.31 4.02
N PRO A 177 -6.47 18.17 2.78
CA PRO A 177 -5.80 18.63 1.55
C PRO A 177 -5.91 20.15 1.37
N VAL A 178 -5.31 20.91 2.28
CA VAL A 178 -5.30 22.37 2.28
C VAL A 178 -3.86 22.86 2.15
N ASP A 179 -3.57 23.51 1.02
CA ASP A 179 -2.23 23.97 0.67
C ASP A 179 -1.88 25.31 1.35
N LEU A 180 -1.58 25.24 2.64
CA LEU A 180 -1.12 26.39 3.44
C LEU A 180 0.28 26.13 4.01
N PRO A 181 1.17 27.14 4.06
CA PRO A 181 2.61 26.96 4.32
C PRO A 181 2.97 26.32 5.67
N PHE A 182 2.04 26.32 6.62
CA PHE A 182 2.21 25.73 7.96
C PHE A 182 1.52 24.37 8.12
N MET A 183 0.77 23.90 7.12
CA MET A 183 0.07 22.62 7.17
C MET A 183 0.95 21.46 6.70
N ARG A 184 0.64 20.25 7.21
CA ARG A 184 1.32 19.00 6.83
C ARG A 184 1.23 18.76 5.32
N TYR A 185 0.06 19.03 4.73
CA TYR A 185 -0.17 18.87 3.29
C TYR A 185 0.76 19.72 2.41
N ASN A 186 0.99 20.99 2.72
CA ASN A 186 1.95 21.79 1.94
C ASN A 186 3.38 21.22 2.03
N ARG A 187 3.78 20.75 3.21
CA ARG A 187 5.10 20.17 3.44
C ARG A 187 5.26 18.87 2.66
N SER A 188 4.24 18.02 2.63
CA SER A 188 4.24 16.76 1.89
C SER A 188 4.31 16.98 0.38
N LEU A 189 3.63 17.98 -0.16
CA LEU A 189 3.75 18.35 -1.58
C LEU A 189 5.19 18.76 -1.94
N LYS A 190 5.84 19.55 -1.07
CA LYS A 190 7.25 19.95 -1.26
C LYS A 190 8.20 18.74 -1.17
N SER A 191 7.95 17.81 -0.25
CA SER A 191 8.72 16.57 -0.14
C SER A 191 8.52 15.67 -1.35
N SER A 192 7.29 15.52 -1.84
CA SER A 192 7.00 14.79 -3.08
C SER A 192 7.77 15.38 -4.26
N ALA A 193 7.75 16.70 -4.44
CA ALA A 193 8.50 17.36 -5.51
C ALA A 193 10.02 17.12 -5.43
N ARG A 194 10.60 17.07 -4.21
CA ARG A 194 12.02 16.73 -4.01
C ARG A 194 12.30 15.25 -4.34
N ALA A 195 11.44 14.34 -3.90
CA ALA A 195 11.57 12.92 -4.17
C ALA A 195 11.46 12.62 -5.67
N GLN A 196 10.49 13.20 -6.37
CA GLN A 196 10.36 13.08 -7.83
C GLN A 196 11.61 13.59 -8.56
N LYS A 197 12.19 14.72 -8.12
CA LYS A 197 13.43 15.26 -8.70
C LYS A 197 14.61 14.29 -8.52
N LEU A 198 14.73 13.66 -7.35
CA LEU A 198 15.79 12.69 -7.10
C LEU A 198 15.60 11.41 -7.92
N LEU A 199 14.36 10.90 -7.99
CA LEU A 199 14.04 9.72 -8.80
C LEU A 199 14.30 9.96 -10.29
N LYS A 200 14.04 11.17 -10.79
CA LYS A 200 14.40 11.55 -12.15
C LYS A 200 15.91 11.45 -12.40
N HIS A 201 16.72 11.98 -11.48
CA HIS A 201 18.18 11.85 -11.57
C HIS A 201 18.64 10.38 -11.54
N LEU A 202 17.97 9.54 -10.74
CA LEU A 202 18.24 8.10 -10.68
C LEU A 202 17.88 7.38 -11.98
N ILE A 203 16.77 7.73 -12.60
CA ILE A 203 16.39 7.22 -13.92
C ILE A 203 17.44 7.57 -14.97
N ASP A 204 17.96 8.81 -14.94
CA ASP A 204 19.00 9.24 -15.87
C ASP A 204 20.34 8.49 -15.62
N GLU A 205 20.75 8.30 -14.36
CA GLU A 205 21.89 7.44 -14.00
C GLU A 205 21.70 6.01 -14.56
N ASN A 206 20.56 5.37 -14.27
CA ASN A 206 20.29 4.00 -14.68
C ASN A 206 20.22 3.85 -16.21
N ARG A 207 19.80 4.88 -16.95
CA ARG A 207 19.85 4.89 -18.42
C ARG A 207 21.28 4.88 -18.95
N GLU A 208 22.19 5.62 -18.33
CA GLU A 208 23.59 5.60 -18.72
C GLU A 208 24.25 4.26 -18.36
N ASP A 209 23.96 3.72 -17.18
CA ASP A 209 24.47 2.40 -16.77
C ASP A 209 24.02 1.29 -17.72
N LEU A 210 22.76 1.33 -18.17
CA LEU A 210 22.25 0.40 -19.20
C LEU A 210 23.02 0.50 -20.52
N LYS A 211 23.39 1.71 -20.95
CA LYS A 211 24.22 1.90 -22.16
C LYS A 211 25.63 1.35 -21.98
N LEU A 212 26.15 1.38 -20.76
CA LEU A 212 27.46 0.84 -20.38
C LEU A 212 27.44 -0.69 -20.18
N GLY A 213 26.30 -1.35 -20.37
CA GLY A 213 26.16 -2.80 -20.29
C GLY A 213 25.71 -3.34 -18.93
N ALA A 214 25.14 -2.49 -18.06
CA ALA A 214 24.51 -2.94 -16.83
C ALA A 214 23.34 -3.90 -17.10
N SER A 215 23.06 -4.78 -16.14
CA SER A 215 22.00 -5.78 -16.28
C SER A 215 20.62 -5.11 -16.33
N PRO A 216 19.77 -5.42 -17.33
CA PRO A 216 18.38 -4.94 -17.42
C PRO A 216 17.50 -5.22 -16.20
N ARG A 217 17.91 -6.12 -15.29
CA ARG A 217 17.12 -6.55 -14.13
C ARG A 217 17.82 -6.28 -12.79
N GLN A 218 18.81 -5.39 -12.77
CA GLN A 218 19.60 -5.11 -11.56
C GLN A 218 18.80 -4.44 -10.43
N ASP A 219 17.79 -3.65 -10.78
CA ASP A 219 16.92 -2.90 -9.87
C ASP A 219 15.56 -2.66 -10.54
N LEU A 220 14.57 -2.23 -9.76
CA LEU A 220 13.20 -1.98 -10.26
C LEU A 220 13.19 -0.98 -11.42
N ILE A 221 13.91 0.14 -11.29
CA ILE A 221 13.90 1.22 -12.28
C ILE A 221 14.49 0.70 -13.60
N THR A 222 15.59 -0.03 -13.54
CA THR A 222 16.27 -0.61 -14.69
C THR A 222 15.40 -1.67 -15.36
N CYS A 223 14.68 -2.47 -14.56
CA CYS A 223 13.70 -3.43 -15.05
C CYS A 223 12.60 -2.70 -15.85
N LEU A 224 11.94 -1.71 -15.25
CA LEU A 224 10.87 -0.96 -15.92
C LEU A 224 11.38 -0.21 -17.16
N LEU A 225 12.59 0.37 -17.11
CA LEU A 225 13.23 1.03 -18.24
C LEU A 225 13.57 0.10 -19.40
N SER A 226 13.66 -1.21 -19.14
CA SER A 226 14.07 -2.22 -20.11
C SER A 226 12.90 -2.98 -20.72
N ILE A 227 11.68 -2.81 -20.20
CA ILE A 227 10.47 -3.40 -20.79
C ILE A 227 10.14 -2.67 -22.09
N ARG A 228 9.98 -3.46 -23.16
CA ARG A 228 9.58 -3.02 -24.50
C ARG A 228 8.38 -3.83 -24.96
N ASP A 229 7.53 -3.23 -25.78
CA ASP A 229 6.44 -3.95 -26.44
C ASP A 229 6.92 -4.65 -27.71
N GLU A 230 5.99 -5.25 -28.44
CA GLU A 230 6.24 -5.97 -29.70
C GLU A 230 6.79 -5.06 -30.81
N GLU A 231 6.50 -3.75 -30.74
CA GLU A 231 6.99 -2.72 -31.66
C GLU A 231 8.35 -2.15 -31.22
N ASN A 232 8.92 -2.68 -30.13
CA ASN A 232 10.14 -2.20 -29.49
C ASN A 232 10.03 -0.77 -28.93
N GLU A 233 8.81 -0.34 -28.63
CA GLU A 233 8.50 0.93 -27.96
C GLU A 233 8.49 0.76 -26.43
N LYS A 234 8.60 1.89 -25.72
CA LYS A 234 8.61 1.89 -24.25
C LYS A 234 7.21 1.58 -23.70
N VAL A 235 7.10 0.50 -22.93
CA VAL A 235 5.83 0.11 -22.29
C VAL A 235 5.45 1.03 -21.13
N VAL A 236 6.43 1.52 -20.37
CA VAL A 236 6.21 2.37 -19.19
C VAL A 236 6.91 3.70 -19.38
N SER A 237 6.18 4.80 -19.26
CA SER A 237 6.70 6.15 -19.35
C SER A 237 7.54 6.53 -18.14
N GLU A 238 8.43 7.52 -18.29
CA GLU A 238 9.23 8.03 -17.17
C GLU A 238 8.36 8.54 -16.02
N LYS A 239 7.23 9.21 -16.33
CA LYS A 239 6.27 9.70 -15.35
C LYS A 239 5.66 8.55 -14.55
N GLU A 240 5.22 7.49 -15.23
CA GLU A 240 4.69 6.28 -14.58
C GLU A 240 5.76 5.59 -13.73
N ILE A 241 7.02 5.50 -14.18
CA ILE A 241 8.11 4.93 -13.38
C ILE A 241 8.27 5.71 -12.08
N ILE A 242 8.36 7.05 -12.15
CA ILE A 242 8.52 7.90 -10.96
C ILE A 242 7.32 7.70 -10.01
N HIS A 243 6.09 7.83 -10.51
CA HIS A 243 4.89 7.74 -9.68
C HIS A 243 4.72 6.34 -9.04
N ASN A 244 5.07 5.27 -9.74
CA ASN A 244 4.98 3.93 -9.17
C ASN A 244 6.13 3.59 -8.22
N VAL A 245 7.35 4.09 -8.44
CA VAL A 245 8.43 3.96 -7.44
C VAL A 245 8.00 4.68 -6.16
N MET A 246 7.46 5.90 -6.25
CA MET A 246 6.89 6.65 -5.12
C MET A 246 5.80 5.87 -4.38
N LEU A 247 4.93 5.17 -5.10
CA LEU A 247 3.93 4.30 -4.49
C LEU A 247 4.56 3.15 -3.71
N ILE A 248 5.52 2.43 -4.29
CA ILE A 248 6.15 1.26 -3.64
C ILE A 248 6.86 1.67 -2.36
N MET A 249 7.51 2.85 -2.38
CA MET A 249 8.12 3.45 -1.19
C MET A 249 7.14 3.58 -0.03
N VAL A 250 5.95 4.11 -0.31
CA VAL A 250 4.91 4.34 0.68
C VAL A 250 4.23 3.03 1.09
N ALA A 251 3.96 2.14 0.14
CA ALA A 251 3.33 0.85 0.39
C ALA A 251 4.19 -0.05 1.27
N GLY A 252 5.50 -0.11 1.00
CA GLY A 252 6.45 -0.94 1.73
C GLY A 252 6.67 -0.50 3.18
N TYR A 253 6.64 0.81 3.43
CA TYR A 253 6.92 1.36 4.76
C TYR A 253 5.91 0.92 5.83
N GLY A 254 4.61 1.10 5.57
CA GLY A 254 3.59 0.90 6.61
C GLY A 254 3.05 -0.53 6.71
N THR A 255 2.87 -1.22 5.59
CA THR A 255 2.19 -2.54 5.58
C THR A 255 3.04 -3.64 6.21
N SER A 256 4.32 -3.68 5.86
CA SER A 256 5.26 -4.70 6.34
C SER A 256 5.63 -4.52 7.80
N SER A 257 5.80 -3.26 8.28
CA SER A 257 6.00 -2.97 9.71
C SER A 257 4.83 -3.51 10.52
N VAL A 258 3.59 -3.15 10.15
CA VAL A 258 2.39 -3.64 10.86
C VAL A 258 2.33 -5.16 10.89
N LEU A 259 2.57 -5.84 9.76
CA LEU A 259 2.61 -7.31 9.70
C LEU A 259 3.67 -7.89 10.66
N LEU A 260 4.88 -7.33 10.63
CA LEU A 260 5.98 -7.79 11.48
C LEU A 260 5.68 -7.57 12.97
N THR A 261 5.12 -6.42 13.35
CA THR A 261 4.70 -6.13 14.73
C THR A 261 3.69 -7.18 15.21
N PHE A 262 2.70 -7.52 14.38
CA PHE A 262 1.71 -8.54 14.73
C PHE A 262 2.31 -9.95 14.80
N LEU A 263 3.24 -10.28 13.91
CA LEU A 263 3.94 -11.56 13.93
C LEU A 263 4.77 -11.71 15.22
N LEU A 264 5.50 -10.66 15.60
CA LEU A 264 6.26 -10.62 16.86
C LEU A 264 5.33 -10.72 18.07
N HIS A 265 4.19 -10.02 18.06
CA HIS A 265 3.19 -10.12 19.10
C HIS A 265 2.60 -11.55 19.20
N LEU A 266 2.36 -12.21 18.07
CA LEU A 266 1.88 -13.60 18.04
C LEU A 266 2.92 -14.54 18.65
N PHE A 267 4.18 -14.46 18.22
CA PHE A 267 5.26 -15.31 18.71
C PHE A 267 5.54 -15.09 20.20
N ALA A 268 5.43 -13.86 20.69
CA ALA A 268 5.59 -13.56 22.11
C ALA A 268 4.48 -14.15 23.00
N ASN A 269 3.26 -14.28 22.46
CA ASN A 269 2.09 -14.75 23.22
C ASN A 269 1.78 -16.24 23.03
N ASP A 270 2.27 -16.87 21.96
CA ASP A 270 2.08 -18.30 21.68
C ASP A 270 3.43 -19.01 21.43
N PRO A 271 4.06 -19.54 22.50
CA PRO A 271 5.33 -20.25 22.39
C PRO A 271 5.27 -21.53 21.54
N ALA A 272 4.09 -22.14 21.39
CA ALA A 272 3.94 -23.36 20.59
C ALA A 272 4.08 -23.04 19.10
N ILE A 273 3.45 -21.95 18.65
CA ILE A 273 3.62 -21.46 17.27
C ILE A 273 5.07 -21.08 17.01
N TYR A 274 5.69 -20.34 17.94
CA TYR A 274 7.10 -19.96 17.80
C TYR A 274 8.02 -21.18 17.64
N ALA A 275 7.84 -22.22 18.45
CA ALA A 275 8.66 -23.43 18.39
C ALA A 275 8.55 -24.15 17.03
N VAL A 276 7.34 -24.26 16.47
CA VAL A 276 7.12 -24.88 15.15
C VAL A 276 7.83 -24.09 14.04
N VAL A 277 7.68 -22.76 14.04
CA VAL A 277 8.32 -21.91 13.03
C VAL A 277 9.84 -21.97 13.16
N LEU A 278 10.37 -21.94 14.39
CA LEU A 278 11.81 -22.04 14.62
C LEU A 278 12.39 -23.36 14.09
N GLN A 279 11.71 -24.48 14.36
CA GLN A 279 12.11 -25.78 13.86
C GLN A 279 12.17 -25.81 12.33
N GLU A 280 11.12 -25.31 11.65
CA GLU A 280 11.08 -25.25 10.18
C GLU A 280 12.23 -24.40 9.60
N GLN A 281 12.56 -23.28 10.24
CA GLN A 281 13.64 -22.40 9.81
C GLN A 281 15.02 -23.02 10.04
N GLU A 282 15.21 -23.84 11.08
CA GLU A 282 16.45 -24.57 11.34
C GLU A 282 16.66 -25.72 10.33
N GLU A 283 15.62 -26.51 10.07
CA GLU A 283 15.64 -27.59 9.07
C GLU A 283 15.92 -27.02 7.65
N SER A 284 15.36 -25.84 7.34
CA SER A 284 15.57 -25.16 6.05
C SER A 284 16.97 -24.55 5.88
N LYS A 285 17.71 -24.32 6.96
CA LYS A 285 19.13 -23.89 6.88
C LYS A 285 20.03 -25.05 6.50
N GLU A 286 19.68 -26.27 6.90
CA GLU A 286 20.43 -27.50 6.61
C GLU A 286 20.24 -27.96 5.16
N GLN A 287 19.02 -27.78 4.62
CA GLN A 287 18.71 -27.99 3.20
C GLN A 287 19.00 -26.71 2.39
N THR A 288 20.15 -26.61 1.71
CA THR A 288 20.64 -25.41 1.00
C THR A 288 19.51 -24.48 0.47
N TRP A 289 19.33 -23.33 1.14
CA TRP A 289 18.26 -22.34 0.94
C TRP A 289 18.00 -21.93 -0.51
N ARG A 290 19.03 -22.00 -1.38
CA ARG A 290 18.94 -21.69 -2.82
C ARG A 290 17.94 -22.59 -3.57
N THR A 291 17.63 -23.76 -3.02
CA THR A 291 16.78 -24.79 -3.63
C THR A 291 15.39 -24.86 -2.98
N SER A 292 15.23 -24.48 -1.71
CA SER A 292 13.97 -24.67 -0.97
C SER A 292 12.92 -23.59 -1.22
N VAL A 293 13.32 -22.31 -1.36
CA VAL A 293 12.39 -21.20 -1.62
C VAL A 293 12.03 -21.10 -3.11
N MET A 294 12.93 -21.53 -3.99
CA MET A 294 12.83 -21.35 -5.45
C MET A 294 12.62 -22.65 -6.23
N GLY A 295 12.81 -23.81 -5.60
CA GLY A 295 12.74 -25.14 -6.22
C GLY A 295 11.56 -25.99 -5.75
N ARG A 296 10.72 -25.50 -4.85
CA ARG A 296 9.37 -26.07 -4.72
C ARG A 296 8.56 -25.56 -5.90
N PRO A 297 8.14 -26.42 -6.85
CA PRO A 297 7.02 -26.03 -7.69
C PRO A 297 5.88 -25.67 -6.73
N TYR A 298 5.19 -24.58 -7.00
CA TYR A 298 3.94 -24.20 -6.36
C TYR A 298 2.91 -25.30 -6.73
N GLN A 299 3.04 -26.47 -6.10
CA GLN A 299 2.38 -27.73 -6.44
C GLN A 299 1.82 -28.46 -5.23
N ASP A 300 1.89 -27.85 -4.04
CA ASP A 300 0.84 -28.07 -3.05
C ASP A 300 -0.26 -27.07 -3.39
N GLU A 301 -1.31 -27.59 -4.02
CA GLU A 301 -2.58 -26.91 -4.28
C GLU A 301 -3.11 -26.24 -3.01
N ILE A 302 -2.71 -24.98 -2.77
CA ILE A 302 -3.73 -23.99 -2.48
C ILE A 302 -4.42 -23.77 -3.82
N HIS A 303 -5.40 -24.63 -4.10
CA HIS A 303 -6.45 -24.28 -5.02
C HIS A 303 -7.00 -22.92 -4.55
N MET A 304 -6.57 -21.84 -5.18
CA MET A 304 -7.48 -20.75 -5.52
C MET A 304 -8.49 -21.37 -6.50
N GLU A 305 -9.33 -22.28 -6.02
CA GLU A 305 -10.65 -22.42 -6.61
C GLU A 305 -11.25 -21.03 -6.45
N SER A 306 -11.48 -20.38 -7.59
CA SER A 306 -12.56 -19.41 -7.72
C SER A 306 -13.75 -20.07 -7.07
N CYS A 307 -14.02 -19.76 -5.80
CA CYS A 307 -15.06 -20.41 -5.03
C CYS A 307 -16.38 -20.02 -5.70
N PRO A 308 -17.04 -20.93 -6.42
CA PRO A 308 -18.38 -20.66 -6.86
C PRO A 308 -19.23 -20.70 -5.60
N GLY A 309 -20.08 -19.69 -5.43
CA GLY A 309 -21.00 -19.45 -4.32
C GLY A 309 -21.29 -20.63 -3.37
N ASN A 310 -21.21 -20.29 -2.07
CA ASN A 310 -21.70 -20.98 -0.86
C ASN A 310 -20.61 -21.58 0.04
N PHE A 311 -20.09 -20.74 0.95
CA PHE A 311 -19.25 -21.14 2.07
C PHE A 311 -20.09 -21.61 3.26
N GLU A 312 -20.29 -22.92 3.41
CA GLU A 312 -20.68 -23.52 4.70
C GLU A 312 -19.77 -24.68 5.18
N THR A 313 -18.72 -25.05 4.44
CA THR A 313 -17.80 -26.12 4.88
C THR A 313 -16.34 -25.80 4.58
N VAL A 314 -15.59 -25.36 5.59
CA VAL A 314 -14.13 -25.20 5.57
C VAL A 314 -13.46 -26.49 6.07
N PRO A 315 -12.38 -26.98 5.43
CA PRO A 315 -11.58 -28.12 5.89
C PRO A 315 -11.06 -27.98 7.33
N ALA A 316 -10.89 -29.10 8.03
CA ALA A 316 -10.65 -29.13 9.49
C ALA A 316 -9.26 -28.60 9.92
N ASP A 317 -8.29 -28.57 9.02
CA ASP A 317 -6.91 -28.09 9.20
C ASP A 317 -6.77 -26.56 9.17
N LEU A 318 -7.77 -25.85 8.66
CA LEU A 318 -7.80 -24.38 8.59
C LEU A 318 -8.76 -23.73 9.60
N ARG A 319 -9.33 -24.51 10.54
CA ARG A 319 -10.21 -23.99 11.61
C ARG A 319 -9.53 -22.94 12.51
N TRP A 320 -8.21 -23.04 12.70
CA TRP A 320 -7.47 -22.12 13.56
C TRP A 320 -7.44 -20.69 13.01
N LEU A 321 -7.44 -20.51 11.68
CA LEU A 321 -7.54 -19.20 11.03
C LEU A 321 -8.90 -18.54 11.30
N GLN A 322 -10.00 -19.31 11.29
CA GLN A 322 -11.33 -18.80 11.65
C GLN A 322 -11.46 -18.47 13.15
N GLU A 323 -10.87 -19.28 14.03
CA GLU A 323 -10.88 -19.02 15.48
C GLU A 323 -10.01 -17.83 15.87
N SER A 324 -8.90 -17.61 15.15
CA SER A 324 -8.05 -16.42 15.30
C SER A 324 -8.77 -15.16 14.82
N ARG A 325 -9.50 -15.24 13.70
CA ARG A 325 -10.34 -14.15 13.16
C ARG A 325 -11.43 -13.72 14.15
N LYS A 326 -12.07 -14.69 14.83
CA LYS A 326 -13.09 -14.43 15.87
C LYS A 326 -12.50 -13.84 17.17
N ARG A 327 -11.28 -14.24 17.55
CA ARG A 327 -10.67 -13.87 18.85
C ARG A 327 -9.99 -12.50 18.83
N TYR A 328 -9.43 -12.10 17.69
CA TYR A 328 -8.65 -10.86 17.58
C TYR A 328 -9.33 -9.74 16.76
N ARG A 329 -10.52 -9.99 16.16
CA ARG A 329 -11.26 -9.01 15.33
C ARG A 329 -10.33 -8.28 14.35
N VAL A 330 -9.47 -8.97 13.62
CA VAL A 330 -8.51 -8.34 12.69
C VAL A 330 -9.07 -8.38 11.28
N TRP A 331 -9.14 -7.23 10.62
CA TRP A 331 -9.41 -7.16 9.18
C TRP A 331 -8.11 -7.10 8.38
N TRP A 332 -7.97 -8.06 7.48
CA TRP A 332 -7.06 -8.00 6.35
C TRP A 332 -7.81 -7.41 5.16
N ILE A 333 -7.22 -6.45 4.45
CA ILE A 333 -7.62 -6.13 3.06
C ILE A 333 -6.93 -7.18 2.18
N SER A 334 -7.41 -8.42 2.22
CA SER A 334 -7.01 -9.50 1.30
C SER A 334 -8.21 -10.41 0.95
N ASP A 335 -9.43 -9.92 1.07
CA ASP A 335 -10.48 -10.51 0.24
C ASP A 335 -10.20 -10.06 -1.19
N SER A 336 -9.67 -10.96 -2.02
CA SER A 336 -9.59 -10.76 -3.47
C SER A 336 -10.96 -10.51 -4.07
N GLU A 337 -12.04 -11.00 -3.45
CA GLU A 337 -13.43 -10.66 -3.80
C GLU A 337 -13.81 -9.25 -3.36
N GLY A 338 -13.38 -8.79 -2.18
CA GLY A 338 -13.61 -7.42 -1.70
C GLY A 338 -12.78 -6.37 -2.44
N LEU A 339 -11.59 -6.72 -2.93
CA LEU A 339 -10.78 -5.87 -3.80
C LEU A 339 -11.30 -5.90 -5.25
N ALA A 340 -11.86 -7.02 -5.73
CA ALA A 340 -12.53 -7.09 -7.04
C ALA A 340 -13.86 -6.32 -7.05
N ASP A 341 -14.63 -6.36 -5.96
CA ASP A 341 -15.84 -5.56 -5.75
C ASP A 341 -15.51 -4.08 -5.50
N PHE A 342 -14.37 -3.77 -4.87
CA PHE A 342 -13.88 -2.39 -4.68
C PHE A 342 -13.23 -1.80 -5.95
N LEU A 343 -12.76 -2.65 -6.87
CA LEU A 343 -12.19 -2.28 -8.18
C LEU A 343 -13.20 -2.38 -9.33
N GLY A 344 -14.47 -2.72 -9.08
CA GLY A 344 -15.54 -2.68 -10.06
C GLY A 344 -15.53 -3.80 -11.11
N TYR A 345 -15.24 -5.05 -10.73
CA TYR A 345 -15.48 -6.21 -11.60
C TYR A 345 -16.91 -6.73 -11.45
N GLY A 346 -17.83 -6.20 -12.26
CA GLY A 346 -19.11 -6.86 -12.50
C GLY A 346 -18.90 -8.13 -13.32
N HIS A 347 -19.29 -9.28 -12.77
CA HIS A 347 -19.44 -10.52 -13.54
C HIS A 347 -20.63 -10.37 -14.50
N ASP A 348 -20.36 -10.10 -15.78
CA ASP A 348 -21.31 -10.39 -16.85
C ASP A 348 -21.49 -11.91 -16.94
N THR A 349 -22.56 -12.40 -16.33
CA THR A 349 -23.05 -13.78 -16.54
C THR A 349 -24.29 -13.71 -17.43
N ASN A 350 -24.05 -13.65 -18.74
CA ASN A 350 -25.01 -14.08 -19.74
C ASN A 350 -24.44 -15.31 -20.45
N GLY A 351 -25.04 -16.45 -20.15
CA GLY A 351 -24.78 -17.77 -20.73
C GLY A 351 -25.76 -18.77 -20.13
#